data_AF-A0AAW4VNN3-F1
#
_entry.id   AF-A0AAW4VNN3-F1
#
_cell.length_a   1.000
_cell.length_b   1.000
_cell.length_c   1.000
_cell.angle_alpha   90.00
_cell.angle_beta   90.00
_cell.angle_gamma   90.00
#
_symmetry.space_group_name_H-M   'P 1'
#
loop_
_entity.id
_entity.type
_entity.pdbx_description
1 polymer ?
#
loop_
_entity_poly.entity_id
_entity_poly.type
_entity_poly.pdbx_seq_one_letter_code
_entity_poly.pdbx_strand_id
1 'polypeptide(L)'
;DAISLRLKEIFKNICLNYNISLEEWNHDKDHVHVLFRGQPNSEISKFINAYKSASSRLIKKEYPEIKKHLWKDMFWSQSYCLISTGGVTVDIIKEYIQTQGR
;
A
#
# COMPACT_ATOMS: atom_id res chain seq x y z
N ASP A 1 10.14 7.94 -12.49
CA ASP A 1 11.03 6.85 -12.06
C ASP A 1 10.39 5.52 -12.43
N ALA A 2 11.10 4.66 -13.18
CA ALA A 2 10.56 3.40 -13.68
C ALA A 2 10.24 2.38 -12.57
N ILE A 3 11.08 2.32 -11.52
CA ILE A 3 10.89 1.39 -10.41
C ILE A 3 9.68 1.81 -9.59
N SER A 4 9.53 3.11 -9.29
CA SER A 4 8.36 3.65 -8.60
C SER A 4 7.05 3.37 -9.34
N LEU A 5 7.03 3.58 -10.67
CA LEU A 5 5.86 3.25 -11.50
C LEU A 5 5.52 1.76 -11.42
N ARG A 6 6.54 0.91 -11.48
CA ARG A 6 6.34 -0.54 -11.37
C ARG A 6 5.82 -0.97 -10.00
N LEU A 7 6.35 -0.39 -8.93
CA LEU A 7 5.85 -0.59 -7.57
C LEU A 7 4.36 -0.22 -7.45
N LYS A 8 3.96 0.92 -8.03
CA LYS A 8 2.57 1.36 -8.08
C LYS A 8 1.65 0.38 -8.80
N GLU A 9 2.08 -0.20 -9.92
CA GLU A 9 1.33 -1.23 -10.64
C GLU A 9 1.15 -2.50 -9.79
N ILE A 10 2.21 -2.97 -9.16
CA ILE A 10 2.16 -4.15 -8.28
C ILE A 10 1.21 -3.90 -7.11
N PHE A 11 1.25 -2.70 -6.53
CA PHE A 11 0.32 -2.29 -5.48
C PHE A 11 -1.13 -2.39 -5.95
N LYS A 12 -1.47 -1.79 -7.10
CA LYS A 12 -2.81 -1.83 -7.69
C LYS A 12 -3.31 -3.26 -7.95
N ASN A 13 -2.43 -4.13 -8.44
CA ASN A 13 -2.79 -5.53 -8.71
C ASN A 13 -3.13 -6.29 -7.42
N ILE A 14 -2.41 -6.04 -6.33
CA ILE A 14 -2.63 -6.74 -5.07
C ILE A 14 -3.87 -6.20 -4.36
N CYS A 15 -4.15 -4.90 -4.46
CA CYS A 15 -5.32 -4.24 -3.85
C CYS A 15 -6.65 -4.93 -4.15
N LEU A 16 -6.80 -5.47 -5.37
CA LEU A 16 -8.02 -6.13 -5.84
C LEU A 16 -8.48 -7.29 -4.94
N ASN A 17 -7.55 -7.94 -4.23
CA ASN A 17 -7.84 -9.09 -3.38
C ASN A 17 -8.09 -8.71 -1.91
N TYR A 18 -7.97 -7.44 -1.54
CA TYR A 18 -7.99 -6.99 -0.13
C TYR A 18 -9.02 -5.89 0.14
N ASN A 19 -9.91 -5.60 -0.80
CA ASN A 19 -10.91 -4.52 -0.69
C ASN A 19 -10.25 -3.16 -0.42
N ILE A 20 -9.11 -2.92 -1.05
CA ILE A 20 -8.33 -1.69 -0.94
C ILE A 20 -8.38 -0.95 -2.28
N SER A 21 -8.47 0.38 -2.25
CA SER A 21 -8.28 1.26 -3.41
C SER A 21 -7.12 2.21 -3.18
N LEU A 22 -6.24 2.34 -4.18
CA LEU A 22 -5.16 3.32 -4.17
C LEU A 22 -5.72 4.71 -4.49
N GLU A 23 -5.47 5.68 -3.63
CA GLU A 23 -5.89 7.08 -3.81
C GLU A 23 -4.71 7.92 -4.33
N GLU A 24 -3.61 7.96 -3.60
CA GLU A 24 -2.40 8.71 -3.97
C GLU A 24 -1.14 7.87 -3.83
N TRP A 25 -0.17 8.19 -4.68
CA TRP A 25 1.13 7.54 -4.71
C TRP A 25 2.22 8.59 -4.90
N ASN A 26 3.13 8.66 -3.95
CA ASN A 26 4.35 9.44 -4.07
C ASN A 26 5.56 8.60 -3.64
N HIS A 27 6.76 9.04 -4.01
CA HIS A 27 7.99 8.36 -3.66
C HIS A 27 9.12 9.36 -3.48
N ASP A 28 10.07 8.96 -2.64
CA ASP A 28 11.40 9.56 -2.57
C ASP A 28 12.43 8.51 -3.05
N LYS A 29 13.71 8.77 -2.83
CA LYS A 29 14.82 7.91 -3.27
C LYS A 29 14.82 6.52 -2.63
N ASP A 30 14.40 6.40 -1.38
CA ASP A 30 14.54 5.19 -0.56
C ASP A 30 13.21 4.69 0.05
N HIS A 31 12.10 5.40 -0.16
CA HIS A 31 10.79 5.00 0.35
C HIS A 31 9.62 5.47 -0.53
N VAL A 32 8.45 4.87 -0.31
CA VAL A 32 7.19 5.23 -0.98
C VAL A 32 6.18 5.70 0.06
N HIS A 33 5.40 6.72 -0.31
CA HIS A 33 4.24 7.19 0.43
C HIS A 33 2.97 6.81 -0.32
N VAL A 34 2.06 6.16 0.37
CA VAL A 34 0.85 5.62 -0.24
C VAL A 34 -0.36 6.01 0.58
N LEU A 35 -1.27 6.75 -0.03
CA LEU A 35 -2.61 6.96 0.50
C LEU A 35 -3.53 5.94 -0.16
N PHE A 36 -4.21 5.15 0.64
CA PHE A 36 -5.17 4.16 0.17
C PHE A 36 -6.39 4.13 1.09
N ARG A 37 -7.52 3.71 0.54
CA ARG A 37 -8.75 3.46 1.27
C ARG A 37 -8.91 1.96 1.45
N GLY A 38 -9.09 1.51 2.68
CA GLY A 38 -9.49 0.14 3.01
C GLY A 38 -10.94 0.09 3.46
N GLN A 39 -11.58 -1.05 3.30
CA GLN A 39 -12.88 -1.35 3.91
C GLN A 39 -12.69 -1.85 5.35
N PRO A 40 -13.74 -1.83 6.20
CA PRO A 40 -13.63 -2.32 7.59
C PRO A 40 -13.15 -3.78 7.72
N ASN A 41 -13.40 -4.60 6.70
CA ASN A 41 -12.97 -6.01 6.63
C ASN A 41 -11.61 -6.20 5.93
N SER A 42 -10.93 -5.13 5.50
CA SER A 42 -9.62 -5.23 4.85
C SER A 42 -8.55 -5.72 5.82
N GLU A 43 -7.88 -6.83 5.49
CA GLU A 43 -6.73 -7.33 6.24
C GLU A 43 -5.46 -6.50 5.93
N ILE A 44 -5.38 -5.26 6.43
CA ILE A 44 -4.33 -4.28 6.06
C ILE A 44 -2.91 -4.82 6.27
N SER A 45 -2.62 -5.45 7.41
CA SER A 45 -1.29 -5.99 7.69
C SER A 45 -0.90 -7.10 6.70
N LYS A 46 -1.85 -7.97 6.34
CA LYS A 46 -1.64 -9.05 5.37
C LYS A 46 -1.46 -8.50 3.96
N PHE A 47 -2.22 -7.48 3.60
CA PHE A 47 -2.07 -6.74 2.35
C PHE A 47 -0.67 -6.13 2.22
N ILE A 48 -0.21 -5.37 3.22
CA ILE A 48 1.11 -4.73 3.19
C ILE A 48 2.22 -5.77 3.07
N ASN A 49 2.11 -6.89 3.81
CA ASN A 49 3.08 -7.98 3.73
C ASN A 49 3.10 -8.66 2.35
N ALA A 50 1.92 -8.93 1.77
CA ALA A 50 1.80 -9.47 0.42
C ALA A 50 2.42 -8.52 -0.61
N TYR A 51 2.11 -7.22 -0.50
CA TYR A 51 2.67 -6.18 -1.36
C TYR A 51 4.20 -6.11 -1.25
N LYS A 52 4.75 -5.99 -0.05
CA LYS A 52 6.22 -5.90 0.16
C LYS A 52 6.93 -7.15 -0.35
N SER A 53 6.38 -8.34 -0.10
CA SER A 53 6.97 -9.60 -0.56
C SER A 53 6.96 -9.72 -2.09
N ALA A 54 5.81 -9.50 -2.72
CA ALA A 54 5.66 -9.60 -4.17
C ALA A 54 6.51 -8.56 -4.90
N SER A 55 6.47 -7.30 -4.45
CA SER A 55 7.24 -6.21 -5.06
C SER A 55 8.75 -6.41 -4.91
N SER A 56 9.23 -6.82 -3.73
CA SER A 56 10.65 -7.15 -3.53
C SER A 56 11.15 -8.18 -4.54
N ARG A 57 10.38 -9.26 -4.76
CA ARG A 57 10.73 -10.31 -5.72
C ARG A 57 10.71 -9.82 -7.17
N LEU A 58 9.65 -9.11 -7.56
CA LEU A 58 9.46 -8.65 -8.93
C LEU A 58 10.48 -7.57 -9.31
N ILE A 59 10.68 -6.56 -8.45
CA ILE A 59 11.65 -5.49 -8.71
C ILE A 59 13.08 -6.03 -8.81
N LYS A 60 13.49 -6.92 -7.90
CA LYS A 60 14.83 -7.55 -7.98
C LYS A 60 15.03 -8.43 -9.22
N LYS A 61 13.95 -8.92 -9.83
CA LYS A 61 13.98 -9.70 -11.08
C LYS A 61 14.02 -8.80 -12.31
N GLU A 62 13.19 -7.77 -12.34
CA GLU A 62 13.01 -6.86 -13.49
C GLU A 62 14.11 -5.78 -13.56
N TYR A 63 14.66 -5.38 -12.41
CA TYR A 63 15.70 -4.36 -12.26
C TYR A 63 16.89 -4.90 -11.45
N PRO A 64 17.66 -5.88 -11.96
CA PRO A 64 18.70 -6.56 -11.20
C PRO A 64 19.79 -5.62 -10.66
N GLU A 65 20.03 -4.49 -11.33
CA GLU A 65 20.96 -3.44 -10.91
C GLU A 65 20.68 -2.90 -9.50
N ILE A 66 19.41 -2.91 -9.06
CA ILE A 66 19.04 -2.39 -7.73
C ILE A 66 19.73 -3.15 -6.60
N LYS A 67 20.07 -4.43 -6.81
CA LYS A 67 20.73 -5.28 -5.80
C LYS A 67 22.06 -4.70 -5.33
N LYS A 68 22.74 -3.91 -6.16
CA LYS A 68 23.98 -3.20 -5.80
C LYS A 68 23.77 -2.17 -4.69
N HIS A 69 22.53 -1.70 -4.51
CA HIS A 69 22.15 -0.71 -3.50
C HIS A 69 21.45 -1.33 -2.28
N LEU A 70 21.20 -2.64 -2.28
CA LEU A 70 20.47 -3.31 -1.20
C LEU A 70 21.40 -3.90 -0.16
N TRP A 71 21.14 -3.61 1.11
CA TRP A 71 21.80 -4.29 2.22
C TRP A 71 21.22 -5.70 2.39
N LYS A 72 22.08 -6.73 2.33
CA LYS A 72 21.70 -8.15 2.47
C LYS A 72 20.55 -8.58 1.54
N ASP A 73 20.49 -8.03 0.33
CA ASP A 73 19.44 -8.30 -0.67
C ASP A 73 18.01 -7.94 -0.20
N MET A 74 17.89 -7.12 0.85
CA MET A 74 16.62 -6.63 1.36
C MET A 74 16.16 -5.39 0.61
N PHE A 75 15.07 -5.52 -0.14
CA PHE A 75 14.49 -4.39 -0.88
C PHE A 75 13.67 -3.46 0.03
N TRP A 76 12.89 -4.02 0.95
CA TRP A 76 12.14 -3.25 1.93
C TRP A 76 12.71 -3.44 3.34
N SER A 77 12.60 -2.39 4.16
CA SER A 77 12.68 -2.55 5.63
C SER A 77 11.66 -3.59 6.10
N GLN A 78 11.93 -4.27 7.20
CA GLN A 78 10.93 -5.15 7.84
C GLN A 78 9.74 -4.34 8.35
N SER A 79 9.97 -3.12 8.84
CA SER A 79 8.95 -2.21 9.34
C SER A 79 8.17 -1.50 8.22
N TYR A 80 7.01 -0.94 8.57
CA TYR A 80 6.26 0.02 7.78
C TYR A 80 5.55 0.99 8.72
N CYS A 81 5.20 2.17 8.22
CA CYS A 81 4.39 3.14 8.94
C CYS A 81 2.95 3.05 8.41
N LEU A 82 1.97 2.98 9.32
CA LEU A 82 0.55 3.00 9.01
C LEU A 82 -0.13 4.02 9.93
N ILE A 83 -0.74 5.04 9.33
CA ILE A 83 -1.41 6.13 10.03
C ILE A 83 -2.83 6.20 9.48
N SER A 84 -3.85 6.07 10.33
CA SER A 84 -5.23 6.33 9.94
C SER A 84 -5.45 7.84 9.85
N THR A 85 -6.05 8.28 8.75
CA THR A 85 -6.51 9.67 8.60
C THR A 85 -8.01 9.71 8.87
N GLY A 86 -8.40 10.41 9.92
CA GLY A 86 -9.78 10.47 10.40
C GLY A 86 -10.27 11.91 10.44
N GLY A 87 -10.98 12.32 9.39
CA GLY A 87 -11.83 13.51 9.38
C GLY A 87 -13.29 13.11 9.27
N VAL A 88 -13.74 12.18 10.12
CA VAL A 88 -15.16 11.80 10.10
C VAL A 88 -15.92 12.87 10.88
N THR A 89 -16.62 13.74 10.15
CA THR A 89 -17.56 14.69 10.78
C THR A 89 -18.73 13.92 11.39
N VAL A 90 -19.34 14.48 12.44
CA VAL A 90 -20.52 13.90 13.11
C VAL A 90 -21.64 13.58 12.11
N ASP A 91 -21.74 14.35 11.04
CA ASP A 91 -22.76 14.19 9.99
C ASP A 91 -22.58 12.89 9.19
N ILE A 92 -21.33 12.50 8.87
CA ILE A 92 -21.04 11.23 8.18
C ILE A 92 -21.41 10.03 9.05
N ILE A 93 -21.20 10.14 10.37
CA ILE A 93 -21.59 9.08 11.33
C ILE A 93 -23.13 8.98 11.41
N LYS A 94 -23.83 10.11 11.48
CA LYS A 94 -25.30 10.14 11.50
C LYS A 94 -25.90 9.52 10.23
N GLU A 95 -25.35 9.85 9.06
CA GLU A 95 -25.80 9.30 7.78
C GLU A 95 -25.55 7.79 7.67
N TYR A 96 -24.38 7.31 8.11
CA TYR A 96 -24.09 5.88 8.19
C TYR A 96 -25.07 5.14 9.12
N ILE A 97 -25.36 5.68 10.32
CA ILE A 97 -26.33 5.09 11.26
C ILE A 97 -27.73 5.03 10.66
N GLN A 98 -28.16 6.08 9.94
CA GLN A 98 -29.47 6.13 9.29
C GLN A 98 -29.60 5.15 8.12
N THR A 99 -28.51 4.83 7.43
CA THR A 99 -28.49 3.96 6.25
C THR A 99 -28.25 2.48 6.59
N GLN A 100 -27.69 2.14 7.75
CA GLN A 100 -27.41 0.76 8.19
C GLN A 100 -28.63 -0.04 8.68
N GLY A 101 -29.79 0.60 8.82
CA GLY A 101 -31.03 -0.05 9.32
C GLY A 101 -32.04 -0.46 8.24
N ARG A 102 -31.61 -0.58 6.97
CA ARG A 102 -32.46 -1.01 5.85
C ARG A 102 -31.97 -2.29 5.23
#